data_AF-A0A800C852-F1
#
_entry.id   AF-A0A800C852-F1
#
_cell.length_a   1.000
_cell.length_b   1.000
_cell.length_c   1.000
_cell.angle_alpha   90.00
_cell.angle_beta   90.00
_cell.angle_gamma   90.00
#
_symmetry.space_group_name_H-M   'P 1'
#
loop_
_entity.id
_entity.type
_entity.pdbx_description
1 polymer ?
#
loop_
_entity_poly.entity_id
_entity_poly.type
_entity_poly.pdbx_seq_one_letter_code
_entity_poly.pdbx_strand_id
1 'polypeptide(L)'
;FRKALEINPHSADNHFGLAMAYQRNFIDHLAEEAFLKAIDLAPGHLDARLYLSILYADRGDLKKAGGQLRKILEIDPTHKTAQEFLESIGNE
;
A
#
# COMPACT_ATOMS: atom_id res chain seq x y z
N PHE A 1 -22.90 -13.37 2.20
CA PHE A 1 -22.11 -14.47 1.61
C PHE A 1 -22.54 -14.74 0.16
N ARG A 2 -22.03 -13.97 -0.80
CA ARG A 2 -21.98 -14.34 -2.23
C ARG A 2 -21.30 -13.23 -3.05
N LYS A 3 -20.53 -13.63 -4.06
CA LYS A 3 -19.39 -12.96 -4.71
C LYS A 3 -18.11 -13.17 -3.89
N ALA A 4 -17.58 -14.39 -3.78
CA ALA A 4 -16.88 -15.09 -4.87
C ALA A 4 -16.14 -14.06 -5.73
N LEU A 5 -15.00 -13.56 -5.23
CA LEU A 5 -13.69 -14.07 -5.65
C LEU A 5 -13.67 -14.34 -7.16
N GLU A 6 -13.93 -13.29 -7.95
CA GLU A 6 -13.36 -13.22 -9.28
C GLU A 6 -11.85 -13.12 -9.08
N ILE A 7 -11.17 -14.27 -9.10
CA ILE A 7 -9.72 -14.30 -9.29
C ILE A 7 -9.51 -13.86 -10.74
N ASN A 8 -9.59 -12.55 -10.96
CA ASN A 8 -9.24 -11.93 -12.20
C ASN A 8 -7.71 -11.73 -12.14
N PRO A 9 -6.88 -12.47 -12.89
CA PRO A 9 -5.42 -12.38 -12.82
C PRO A 9 -4.86 -10.97 -13.09
N HIS A 10 -5.71 -10.05 -13.56
CA HIS A 10 -5.44 -8.63 -13.78
C HIS A 10 -6.05 -7.70 -12.71
N SER A 11 -6.55 -8.22 -11.59
CA SER A 11 -7.12 -7.42 -10.51
C SER A 11 -6.03 -6.80 -9.65
N ALA A 12 -6.34 -5.62 -9.10
CA ALA A 12 -5.50 -4.95 -8.14
C ALA A 12 -5.25 -5.83 -6.90
N ASP A 13 -6.25 -6.59 -6.44
CA ASP A 13 -6.15 -7.52 -5.30
C ASP A 13 -5.10 -8.63 -5.52
N ASN A 14 -4.96 -9.13 -6.74
CA ASN A 14 -3.95 -10.15 -7.05
C ASN A 14 -2.53 -9.57 -7.00
N HIS A 15 -2.34 -8.36 -7.54
CA HIS A 15 -1.07 -7.65 -7.41
C HIS A 15 -0.76 -7.30 -5.95
N PHE A 16 -1.76 -6.93 -5.16
CA PHE A 16 -1.61 -6.73 -3.72
C PHE A 16 -1.20 -8.03 -3.02
N GLY A 17 -1.86 -9.15 -3.30
CA GLY A 17 -1.50 -10.46 -2.75
C GLY A 17 -0.08 -10.90 -3.12
N LEU A 18 0.34 -10.64 -4.35
CA LEU A 18 1.71 -10.86 -4.80
C LEU A 18 2.71 -9.99 -4.06
N ALA A 19 2.40 -8.71 -3.85
CA ALA A 19 3.24 -7.79 -3.08
C ALA A 19 3.41 -8.27 -1.63
N MET A 20 2.33 -8.71 -0.99
CA MET A 20 2.37 -9.30 0.35
C MET A 20 3.22 -10.56 0.41
N ALA A 21 3.17 -11.41 -0.63
CA ALA A 21 4.01 -12.59 -0.72
C ALA A 21 5.49 -12.21 -0.86
N TYR A 22 5.83 -11.21 -1.67
CA TYR A 22 7.20 -10.72 -1.80
C TYR A 22 7.73 -10.08 -0.50
N GLN A 23 6.92 -9.29 0.18
CA GLN A 23 7.28 -8.69 1.46
C GLN A 23 7.62 -9.75 2.51
N ARG A 24 6.83 -10.83 2.60
CA ARG A 24 7.10 -11.96 3.51
C ARG A 24 8.41 -12.69 3.22
N ASN A 25 8.89 -12.62 1.98
CA ASN A 25 10.16 -13.21 1.56
C ASN A 25 11.31 -12.18 1.59
N PHE A 26 11.09 -10.98 2.13
CA PHE A 26 12.06 -9.87 2.15
C PHE A 26 12.54 -9.47 0.73
N ILE A 27 11.70 -9.70 -0.28
CA ILE A 27 11.97 -9.34 -1.68
C ILE A 27 11.33 -7.98 -1.97
N ASP A 28 11.93 -6.99 -1.34
CA ASP A 28 11.44 -5.64 -1.22
C ASP A 28 11.16 -4.95 -2.57
N HIS A 29 12.08 -5.04 -3.53
CA HIS A 29 11.90 -4.42 -4.84
C HIS A 29 10.67 -4.96 -5.59
N LEU A 30 10.45 -6.28 -5.57
CA LEU A 30 9.28 -6.90 -6.21
C LEU A 30 7.98 -6.57 -5.46
N ALA A 31 8.04 -6.46 -4.14
CA ALA A 31 6.90 -6.03 -3.33
C ALA A 31 6.45 -4.62 -3.74
N GLU A 32 7.40 -3.68 -3.87
CA GLU A 32 7.13 -2.32 -4.32
C GLU A 32 6.50 -2.31 -5.73
N GLU A 33 7.07 -3.01 -6.70
CA GLU A 33 6.53 -3.09 -8.06
C GLU A 33 5.10 -3.64 -8.08
N ALA A 34 4.83 -4.66 -7.27
CA ALA A 34 3.52 -5.28 -7.18
C ALA A 34 2.49 -4.36 -6.50
N PHE A 35 2.86 -3.63 -5.43
CA PHE A 35 2.00 -2.62 -4.83
C PHE A 35 1.69 -1.48 -5.81
N LEU A 36 2.70 -1.00 -6.55
CA LEU A 36 2.49 0.06 -7.55
C LEU A 36 1.54 -0.39 -8.66
N LYS A 37 1.65 -1.63 -9.13
CA LYS A 37 0.69 -2.19 -10.11
C LYS A 37 -0.72 -2.30 -9.53
N ALA A 38 -0.87 -2.70 -8.27
CA ALA A 38 -2.19 -2.72 -7.62
C ALA A 38 -2.80 -1.30 -7.58
N ILE A 39 -1.99 -0.29 -7.27
CA ILE A 39 -2.42 1.11 -7.23
C ILE A 39 -2.73 1.66 -8.63
N ASP A 40 -1.98 1.28 -9.66
CA ASP A 40 -2.25 1.68 -11.05
C ASP A 40 -3.59 1.13 -11.55
N LEU A 41 -3.87 -0.14 -11.25
CA LEU A 41 -5.12 -0.81 -11.60
C LEU A 41 -6.32 -0.31 -10.77
N ALA A 42 -6.08 0.04 -9.51
CA ALA A 42 -7.09 0.60 -8.62
C ALA A 42 -6.50 1.76 -7.79
N PRO A 43 -6.60 3.02 -8.28
CA PRO A 43 -6.05 4.18 -7.57
C PRO A 43 -6.61 4.39 -6.16
N GLY A 44 -7.81 3.85 -5.89
CA GLY A 44 -8.49 3.84 -4.60
C GLY A 44 -8.16 2.64 -3.70
N HIS A 45 -7.19 1.79 -4.06
CA HIS A 45 -6.78 0.66 -3.22
C HIS A 45 -5.95 1.16 -2.03
N LEU A 46 -6.65 1.55 -0.96
CA LEU A 46 -6.04 2.18 0.21
C LEU A 46 -5.05 1.24 0.91
N ASP A 47 -5.35 -0.05 1.02
CA ASP A 47 -4.43 -1.02 1.62
C ASP A 47 -3.11 -1.12 0.86
N ALA A 48 -3.13 -1.19 -0.48
CA ALA A 48 -1.90 -1.22 -1.28
C ALA A 48 -1.04 0.03 -1.04
N ARG A 49 -1.66 1.21 -0.91
CA ARG A 49 -0.94 2.45 -0.54
C ARG A 49 -0.39 2.40 0.88
N LEU A 50 -1.15 1.87 1.83
CA LEU A 50 -0.75 1.77 3.22
C LEU A 50 0.46 0.84 3.37
N TYR A 51 0.39 -0.37 2.81
CA TYR A 51 1.50 -1.32 2.85
C TYR A 51 2.72 -0.84 2.06
N LEU A 52 2.54 -0.13 0.95
CA LEU A 52 3.64 0.55 0.26
C LEU A 52 4.27 1.65 1.13
N SER A 53 3.48 2.39 1.91
CA SER A 53 4.01 3.38 2.84
C SER A 53 4.84 2.76 3.97
N ILE A 54 4.38 1.62 4.50
CA ILE A 54 5.11 0.83 5.50
C ILE A 54 6.44 0.34 4.92
N LEU A 55 6.40 -0.25 3.72
CA LEU A 55 7.59 -0.72 3.01
C LEU A 55 8.62 0.39 2.80
N TYR A 56 8.19 1.60 2.45
CA TYR A 56 9.10 2.75 2.34
C TYR A 56 9.64 3.18 3.70
N ALA A 57 8.83 3.18 4.76
CA ALA A 57 9.27 3.53 6.09
C ALA A 57 10.33 2.55 6.63
N ASP A 58 10.12 1.24 6.44
CA ASP A 58 11.09 0.19 6.80
C ASP A 58 12.46 0.38 6.09
N ARG A 59 12.46 0.96 4.89
CA ARG A 59 13.70 1.30 4.16
C ARG A 59 14.33 2.64 4.54
N GLY A 60 13.71 3.40 5.44
CA GLY A 60 14.11 4.76 5.79
C GLY A 60 13.69 5.83 4.78
N ASP A 61 12.90 5.47 3.75
CA ASP A 61 12.37 6.39 2.74
C ASP A 61 11.12 7.13 3.25
N LEU A 62 11.21 7.80 4.40
CA LEU A 62 10.09 8.48 5.07
C LEU A 62 9.37 9.48 4.16
N LYS A 63 10.11 10.13 3.24
CA LYS A 63 9.54 11.04 2.24
C LYS A 63 8.54 10.34 1.32
N LYS A 64 8.85 9.14 0.83
CA LYS A 64 7.96 8.35 -0.03
C LYS A 64 6.80 7.77 0.79
N ALA A 65 7.08 7.30 2.01
CA ALA A 65 6.05 6.81 2.93
C ALA A 65 4.97 7.88 3.18
N GLY A 66 5.38 9.08 3.59
CA GLY A 66 4.47 10.20 3.80
C GLY A 66 3.74 10.65 2.53
N GLY A 67 4.35 10.47 1.35
CA GLY A 67 3.68 10.68 0.07
C GLY A 67 2.48 9.76 -0.12
N GLN A 68 2.63 8.46 0.15
CA GLN A 68 1.54 7.50 0.02
C GLN A 68 0.45 7.71 1.09
N LEU A 69 0.84 8.00 2.33
CA LEU A 69 -0.11 8.28 3.43
C LEU A 69 -0.96 9.51 3.15
N ARG A 70 -0.36 10.59 2.62
CA ARG A 70 -1.13 11.76 2.17
C ARG A 70 -2.12 11.41 1.07
N LYS A 71 -1.76 10.53 0.12
CA LYS A 71 -2.71 10.06 -0.90
C LYS A 71 -3.86 9.26 -0.31
N ILE A 72 -3.63 8.49 0.76
CA ILE A 72 -4.73 7.83 1.48
C ILE A 72 -5.67 8.89 2.08
N LEU A 73 -5.13 9.90 2.76
CA LEU A 73 -5.93 10.97 3.39
C LEU A 73 -6.61 11.91 2.39
N GLU A 74 -6.10 12.04 1.17
CA GLU A 74 -6.79 12.73 0.08
C GLU A 74 -8.06 11.97 -0.36
N ILE A 75 -8.06 10.64 -0.28
CA ILE A 75 -9.18 9.77 -0.72
C ILE A 75 -10.14 9.51 0.45
N ASP A 76 -9.61 9.16 1.61
CA ASP A 76 -10.31 8.97 2.87
C ASP A 76 -9.66 9.83 3.97
N PRO A 77 -10.15 11.07 4.16
CA PRO A 77 -9.65 11.99 5.18
C PRO A 77 -9.82 11.47 6.62
N THR A 78 -10.64 10.45 6.82
CA THR A 78 -10.94 9.87 8.14
C THR A 78 -10.14 8.59 8.42
N HIS A 79 -9.20 8.23 7.54
CA HIS A 79 -8.39 7.03 7.65
C HIS A 79 -7.39 7.10 8.82
N LYS A 80 -7.85 6.73 10.01
CA LYS A 80 -7.13 6.85 11.29
C LYS A 80 -5.70 6.30 11.24
N THR A 81 -5.51 5.09 10.70
CA THR A 81 -4.18 4.47 10.61
C THR A 81 -3.21 5.28 9.74
N ALA A 82 -3.70 5.93 8.68
CA ALA A 82 -2.84 6.70 7.80
C ALA A 82 -2.44 8.03 8.45
N GLN A 83 -3.37 8.63 9.20
CA GLN A 83 -3.11 9.82 10.01
C GLN A 83 -2.06 9.52 11.10
N GLU A 84 -2.28 8.48 11.90
CA GLU A 84 -1.37 8.09 12.99
C GLU A 84 0.04 7.77 12.45
N PHE A 85 0.13 7.06 11.33
CA PHE A 85 1.42 6.77 10.70
C PHE A 85 2.10 8.05 10.21
N LEU A 86 1.37 8.93 9.52
CA LEU A 86 1.92 10.17 8.99
C LEU A 86 2.43 11.09 10.10
N GLU A 87 1.71 11.15 11.22
CA GLU A 87 2.14 11.85 12.43
C GLU A 87 3.41 11.20 13.02
N SER A 88 3.48 9.87 13.10
CA SER A 88 4.67 9.16 13.60
C SER A 88 5.92 9.51 12.81
N ILE A 89 5.89 9.39 11.48
CA ILE A 89 7.08 9.63 10.63
C ILE A 89 7.44 11.10 10.45
N GLY A 90 6.52 12.01 10.78
CA GLY A 90 6.76 13.46 10.73
C GLY A 90 7.39 14.01 12.01
N ASN A 91 7.39 13.22 13.09
CA ASN A 91 7.94 13.57 14.39
C ASN A 91 9.36 13.00 14.62
N GLU A 92 9.94 12.31 13.63
CA GLU A 92 11.33 11.82 13.62
C GLU A 92 12.26 12.78 12.85
#